data_AF-A0A3D4CSQ5-F1
#
_entry.id   AF-A0A3D4CSQ5-F1
#
_cell.length_a   1.000
_cell.length_b   1.000
_cell.length_c   1.000
_cell.angle_alpha   90.00
_cell.angle_beta   90.00
_cell.angle_gamma   90.00
#
_symmetry.space_group_name_H-M   'P 1'
#
loop_
_entity.id
_entity.type
_entity.pdbx_description
1 polymer ?
#
loop_
_entity_poly.entity_id
_entity_poly.type
_entity_poly.pdbx_seq_one_letter_code
_entity_poly.pdbx_strand_id
1 'polypeptide(L)'
;MKDTINKLNEIDRRNFLTGAAASTLGVSILPGITGAAESQIINPASHATAKNVIFLYMSGGMTHVDTFDPKTTSGISGPSQPVATNADGVQISNLLPELGKQADKFAVVRSMTTRTGDHGGGNYLMHTGFARRPGISHPQMGSWAQYFLGRRSKLVPDSVVVGGGNPGPGFFRPDHSPLPIGDPNRGIKDLLPKIDK
;
A
#
# COMPACT_ATOMS: atom_id res chain seq x y z
N MET A 1 -9.60 52.39 4.17
CA MET A 1 -8.92 51.16 4.62
C MET A 1 -9.67 49.89 4.24
N LYS A 2 -11.00 49.82 4.44
CA LYS A 2 -11.84 48.68 3.99
C LYS A 2 -11.72 48.40 2.47
N ASP A 3 -11.72 49.44 1.64
CA ASP A 3 -11.66 49.28 0.18
C ASP A 3 -10.30 48.80 -0.34
N THR A 4 -9.22 49.06 0.40
CA THR A 4 -7.87 48.58 0.07
C THR A 4 -7.73 47.10 0.43
N ILE A 5 -8.25 46.70 1.59
CA ILE A 5 -8.19 45.30 2.07
C ILE A 5 -9.05 44.38 1.18
N ASN A 6 -10.20 44.86 0.70
CA ASN A 6 -11.09 44.08 -0.18
C ASN A 6 -10.54 43.88 -1.61
N LYS A 7 -9.51 44.63 -2.00
CA LYS A 7 -8.83 44.48 -3.31
C LYS A 7 -7.63 43.53 -3.27
N LEU A 8 -7.19 43.11 -2.09
CA LEU A 8 -6.08 42.19 -1.91
C LEU A 8 -6.55 40.74 -2.14
N ASN A 9 -5.72 39.95 -2.84
CA ASN A 9 -5.96 38.50 -2.95
C ASN A 9 -5.81 37.83 -1.57
N GLU A 10 -6.14 36.54 -1.48
CA GLU A 10 -6.12 35.82 -0.21
C GLU A 10 -4.73 35.82 0.47
N ILE A 11 -3.67 35.71 -0.32
CA ILE A 11 -2.28 35.66 0.16
C ILE A 11 -1.87 37.01 0.74
N ASP A 12 -2.18 38.10 0.04
CA ASP A 12 -1.82 39.45 0.46
C ASP A 12 -2.57 39.88 1.72
N ARG A 13 -3.84 39.48 1.88
CA ARG A 13 -4.61 39.70 3.12
C ARG A 13 -4.02 38.97 4.31
N ARG A 14 -3.60 37.71 4.13
CA ARG A 14 -2.95 36.92 5.18
C ARG A 14 -1.63 37.56 5.60
N ASN A 15 -0.80 37.95 4.64
CA ASN A 15 0.48 38.62 4.91
C ASN A 15 0.31 39.94 5.65
N PHE A 16 -0.68 40.75 5.27
CA PHE A 16 -0.99 42.01 5.97
C PHE A 16 -1.41 41.78 7.43
N LEU A 17 -2.32 40.84 7.68
CA LEU A 17 -2.76 40.50 9.04
C LEU A 17 -1.63 39.91 9.89
N THR A 18 -0.80 39.05 9.31
CA THR A 18 0.38 38.49 9.98
C THR A 18 1.39 39.58 10.34
N GLY A 19 1.68 40.51 9.43
CA GLY A 19 2.59 41.64 9.70
C GLY A 19 2.03 42.61 10.74
N ALA A 20 0.72 42.89 10.70
CA ALA A 20 0.05 43.71 11.71
C ALA A 20 0.10 43.07 13.10
N ALA A 21 -0.17 41.76 13.20
CA ALA A 21 -0.08 41.02 14.46
C ALA A 21 1.36 40.94 14.99
N ALA A 22 2.35 40.71 14.12
CA ALA A 22 3.75 40.67 14.50
C ALA A 22 4.26 42.02 15.03
N SER A 23 3.87 43.12 14.38
CA SER A 23 4.30 44.48 14.78
C SER A 23 3.60 45.02 16.02
N THR A 24 2.31 44.70 16.23
CA THR A 24 1.53 45.28 17.34
C THR A 24 1.45 44.40 18.58
N LEU A 25 1.46 43.07 18.40
CA LEU A 25 1.29 42.12 19.50
C LEU A 25 2.56 41.33 19.79
N GLY A 26 3.65 41.56 19.04
CA GLY A 26 4.86 40.74 19.11
C GLY A 26 4.61 39.28 18.70
N VAL A 27 3.46 38.99 18.07
CA VAL A 27 3.09 37.64 17.62
C VAL A 27 3.80 37.39 16.30
N SER A 28 5.06 37.02 16.37
CA SER A 28 5.73 36.38 15.25
C SER A 28 5.26 34.93 15.18
N ILE A 29 4.56 34.55 14.10
CA ILE A 29 4.61 33.16 13.66
C ILE A 29 6.05 32.98 13.17
N LEU A 30 6.97 32.66 14.09
CA LEU A 30 8.35 32.36 13.74
C LEU A 30 8.31 31.17 12.78
N PRO A 31 8.64 31.32 11.49
CA PRO A 31 8.66 30.21 10.53
C PRO A 31 9.87 29.29 10.76
N GLY A 32 10.39 29.22 12.00
CA GLY A 32 11.66 28.56 12.30
C GLY A 32 12.07 28.46 13.78
N ILE A 33 11.19 28.74 14.75
CA ILE A 33 11.48 28.50 16.19
C ILE A 33 10.49 27.53 16.84
N THR A 34 9.31 27.31 16.25
CA THR A 34 8.71 25.99 16.35
C THR A 34 9.45 25.13 15.33
N GLY A 35 10.05 24.03 15.77
CA GLY A 35 10.48 22.95 14.89
C GLY A 35 9.27 22.29 14.21
N ALA A 36 8.43 23.07 13.54
CA ALA A 36 7.75 22.60 12.35
C ALA A 36 8.88 22.39 11.36
N ALA A 37 9.50 21.21 11.45
CA ALA A 37 10.11 20.61 10.30
C ALA A 37 9.14 20.90 9.16
N GLU A 38 9.57 21.65 8.14
CA GLU A 38 8.99 21.45 6.83
C GLU A 38 8.88 19.95 6.72
N SER A 39 7.65 19.43 6.67
CA SER A 39 7.45 18.05 6.33
C SER A 39 8.07 17.99 4.95
N GLN A 40 9.36 17.62 4.89
CA GLN A 40 9.95 17.20 3.65
C GLN A 40 8.92 16.23 3.13
N ILE A 41 8.38 16.54 1.95
CA ILE A 41 7.60 15.57 1.23
C ILE A 41 8.58 14.43 1.10
N ILE A 42 8.48 13.46 2.01
CA ILE A 42 9.19 12.21 1.89
C ILE A 42 8.68 11.76 0.54
N ASN A 43 9.58 11.76 -0.44
CA ASN A 43 9.35 11.13 -1.71
C ASN A 43 9.83 9.70 -1.44
N PRO A 44 8.99 8.80 -0.87
CA PRO A 44 9.42 7.44 -0.55
C PRO A 44 9.94 6.70 -1.80
N ALA A 45 9.64 7.24 -2.99
CA ALA A 45 10.11 6.75 -4.26
C ALA A 45 11.57 7.14 -4.63
N SER A 46 12.26 8.04 -3.92
CA SER A 46 13.60 8.51 -4.33
C SER A 46 14.66 7.40 -4.35
N HIS A 47 14.45 6.33 -3.58
CA HIS A 47 15.34 5.15 -3.50
C HIS A 47 14.68 3.84 -3.93
N ALA A 48 13.41 3.84 -4.33
CA ALA A 48 12.72 2.62 -4.75
C ALA A 48 13.06 2.27 -6.21
N THR A 49 13.76 1.16 -6.42
CA THR A 49 14.12 0.68 -7.77
C THR A 49 13.08 -0.25 -8.38
N ALA A 50 12.16 -0.79 -7.57
CA ALA A 50 11.13 -1.71 -8.01
C ALA A 50 10.08 -0.99 -8.88
N LYS A 51 9.97 -1.39 -10.14
CA LYS A 51 9.03 -0.79 -11.12
C LYS A 51 7.66 -1.48 -11.17
N ASN A 52 7.59 -2.74 -10.75
CA ASN A 52 6.39 -3.57 -10.78
C ASN A 52 6.37 -4.44 -9.53
N VAL A 53 5.18 -4.68 -8.97
CA VAL A 53 4.97 -5.50 -7.78
C VAL A 53 3.94 -6.58 -8.10
N ILE A 54 4.24 -7.82 -7.74
CA ILE A 54 3.30 -8.94 -7.77
C ILE A 54 2.91 -9.24 -6.33
N PHE A 55 1.64 -9.03 -5.99
CA PHE A 55 1.11 -9.36 -4.68
C PHE A 55 0.33 -10.68 -4.75
N LEU A 56 0.84 -11.71 -4.07
CA LEU A 56 0.21 -13.02 -4.00
C LEU A 56 -0.55 -13.14 -2.68
N TYR A 57 -1.89 -13.12 -2.76
CA TYR A 57 -2.77 -13.36 -1.62
C TYR A 57 -3.34 -14.78 -1.70
N MET A 58 -2.96 -15.64 -0.76
CA MET A 58 -3.43 -17.04 -0.70
C MET A 58 -4.63 -17.14 0.25
N SER A 59 -5.85 -17.12 -0.29
CA SER A 59 -7.07 -17.31 0.51
C SER A 59 -7.11 -18.74 1.08
N GLY A 60 -7.26 -18.86 2.40
CA GLY A 60 -7.19 -20.14 3.11
C GLY A 60 -5.78 -20.74 3.18
N GLY A 61 -4.75 -19.94 2.88
CA GLY A 61 -3.36 -20.36 2.68
C GLY A 61 -2.69 -21.07 3.86
N MET A 62 -1.41 -21.39 3.66
CA MET A 62 -0.63 -22.16 4.62
C MET A 62 -0.52 -21.42 5.96
N THR A 63 -0.62 -22.17 7.06
CA THR A 63 -0.44 -21.58 8.38
C THR A 63 1.00 -21.13 8.59
N HIS A 64 1.18 -19.90 9.07
CA HIS A 64 2.51 -19.32 9.28
C HIS A 64 3.31 -20.10 10.34
N VAL A 65 2.63 -20.68 11.33
CA VAL A 65 3.26 -21.48 12.41
C VAL A 65 3.85 -22.80 11.92
N ASP A 66 3.52 -23.23 10.69
CA ASP A 66 4.09 -24.41 10.04
C ASP A 66 4.92 -24.10 8.80
N THR A 67 5.10 -22.82 8.47
CA THR A 67 5.78 -22.40 7.23
C THR A 67 6.88 -21.38 7.48
N PHE A 68 6.54 -20.10 7.51
CA PHE A 68 7.51 -19.00 7.57
C PHE A 68 7.94 -18.64 8.99
N ASP A 69 7.20 -19.08 10.00
CA ASP A 69 7.52 -18.92 11.42
C ASP A 69 7.26 -20.24 12.18
N PRO A 70 7.97 -21.32 11.82
CA PRO A 70 7.74 -22.65 12.38
C PRO A 70 7.88 -22.62 13.90
N LYS A 71 6.80 -22.91 14.61
CA LYS A 71 6.82 -23.03 16.07
C LYS A 71 7.16 -24.48 16.44
N THR A 72 7.82 -24.66 17.58
CA THR A 72 8.17 -26.00 18.10
C THR A 72 7.36 -26.37 19.34
N THR A 73 6.47 -25.47 19.79
CA THR A 73 5.63 -25.68 20.96
C THR A 73 4.55 -26.72 20.67
N SER A 74 4.57 -27.81 21.43
CA SER A 74 3.58 -28.89 21.35
C SER A 74 2.15 -28.35 21.46
N GLY A 75 1.27 -28.79 20.55
CA GLY A 75 -0.14 -28.38 20.49
C GLY A 75 -0.41 -27.06 19.74
N ILE A 76 0.63 -26.35 19.30
CA ILE A 76 0.50 -25.12 18.50
C ILE A 76 0.89 -25.35 17.04
N SER A 77 2.02 -26.03 16.82
CA SER A 77 2.50 -26.38 15.49
C SER A 77 2.03 -27.78 15.07
N GLY A 78 1.87 -27.96 13.77
CA GLY A 78 1.81 -29.29 13.15
C GLY A 78 3.18 -30.00 13.20
N PRO A 79 3.40 -31.02 12.34
CA PRO A 79 4.63 -31.81 12.33
C PRO A 79 5.83 -31.06 11.72
N SER A 80 5.69 -29.77 11.43
CA SER A 80 6.76 -28.96 10.85
C SER A 80 7.90 -28.74 11.85
N GLN A 81 9.12 -28.59 11.33
CA GLN A 81 10.29 -28.29 12.13
C GLN A 81 11.06 -27.12 11.52
N PRO A 82 11.61 -26.20 12.34
CA PRO A 82 12.50 -25.16 11.85
C PRO A 82 13.78 -25.78 11.27
N VAL A 83 14.18 -25.34 10.08
CA VAL A 83 15.43 -25.72 9.42
C VAL A 83 16.17 -24.46 9.01
N ALA A 84 17.49 -24.48 9.17
CA ALA A 84 18.36 -23.41 8.68
C ALA A 84 18.27 -23.26 7.15
N THR A 85 18.31 -22.02 6.68
CA THR A 85 18.32 -21.70 5.26
C THR A 85 19.72 -21.32 4.79
N ASN A 86 19.87 -20.93 3.52
CA ASN A 86 21.13 -20.37 3.02
C ASN A 86 21.41 -18.92 3.49
N ALA A 87 20.46 -18.29 4.20
CA ALA A 87 20.63 -16.98 4.80
C ALA A 87 20.85 -17.10 6.31
N ASP A 88 21.91 -16.43 6.80
CA ASP A 88 22.31 -16.49 8.21
C ASP A 88 21.19 -16.04 9.15
N GLY A 89 20.93 -16.85 10.16
CA GLY A 89 19.89 -16.58 11.17
C GLY A 89 18.45 -16.74 10.68
N VAL A 90 18.22 -17.05 9.39
CA VAL A 90 16.88 -17.30 8.86
C VAL A 90 16.57 -18.79 8.91
N GLN A 91 15.52 -19.14 9.63
CA GLN A 91 14.94 -20.47 9.67
C GLN A 91 13.51 -20.44 9.13
N ILE A 92 13.14 -21.45 8.35
CA ILE A 92 11.77 -21.71 7.89
C ILE A 92 11.47 -23.20 8.02
N SER A 93 10.23 -23.60 7.76
CA SER A 93 9.78 -24.99 7.87
C SER A 93 10.52 -25.95 6.94
N ASN A 94 10.81 -27.16 7.44
CA ASN A 94 11.29 -28.30 6.65
C ASN A 94 10.36 -28.70 5.49
N LEU A 95 9.10 -28.23 5.49
CA LEU A 95 8.13 -28.43 4.40
C LEU A 95 8.39 -27.54 3.18
N LEU A 96 9.29 -26.56 3.30
CA LEU A 96 9.62 -25.61 2.23
C LEU A 96 11.12 -25.68 1.84
N PRO A 97 11.69 -26.88 1.57
CA PRO A 97 13.13 -27.04 1.40
C PRO A 97 13.68 -26.28 0.18
N GLU A 98 12.93 -26.27 -0.93
CA GLU A 98 13.36 -25.55 -2.14
C GLU A 98 13.28 -24.03 -1.98
N LEU A 99 12.32 -23.54 -1.17
CA LEU A 99 12.24 -22.12 -0.84
C LEU A 99 13.36 -21.72 0.11
N GLY A 100 13.73 -22.58 1.06
CA GLY A 100 14.83 -22.34 2.00
C GLY A 100 16.19 -22.19 1.31
N LYS A 101 16.38 -22.78 0.13
CA LYS A 101 17.57 -22.57 -0.71
C LYS A 101 17.64 -21.18 -1.35
N GLN A 102 16.61 -20.35 -1.22
CA GLN A 102 16.49 -19.02 -1.83
C GLN A 102 16.27 -17.92 -0.77
N ALA A 103 16.54 -18.20 0.50
CA ALA A 103 16.27 -17.27 1.61
C ALA A 103 17.11 -15.99 1.56
N ASP A 104 18.24 -16.02 0.86
CA ASP A 104 19.06 -14.84 0.52
C ASP A 104 18.37 -13.85 -0.43
N LYS A 105 17.24 -14.25 -1.04
CA LYS A 105 16.52 -13.46 -2.06
C LYS A 105 15.18 -12.91 -1.59
N PHE A 106 14.76 -13.24 -0.37
CA PHE A 106 13.51 -12.72 0.19
C PHE A 106 13.65 -12.35 1.66
N ALA A 107 12.74 -11.50 2.12
CA ALA A 107 12.62 -11.16 3.53
C ALA A 107 11.36 -11.81 4.11
N VAL A 108 11.46 -12.32 5.33
CA VAL A 108 10.30 -12.82 6.08
C VAL A 108 9.86 -11.76 7.08
N VAL A 109 8.59 -11.33 7.01
CA VAL A 109 8.01 -10.37 7.95
C VAL A 109 7.13 -11.12 8.96
N ARG A 110 7.63 -11.30 10.20
CA ARG A 110 6.93 -11.99 11.30
C ARG A 110 6.20 -11.06 12.26
N SER A 111 6.34 -9.75 12.07
CA SER A 111 5.78 -8.72 12.95
C SER A 111 4.35 -8.32 12.60
N MET A 112 3.73 -8.96 11.60
CA MET A 112 2.36 -8.64 11.20
C MET A 112 1.37 -9.11 12.27
N THR A 113 0.48 -8.22 12.68
CA THR A 113 -0.60 -8.52 13.62
C THR A 113 -1.89 -7.87 13.14
N THR A 114 -3.02 -8.50 13.47
CA THR A 114 -4.36 -8.00 13.16
C THR A 114 -5.26 -8.19 14.37
N ARG A 115 -6.28 -7.34 14.47
CA ARG A 115 -7.35 -7.46 15.47
C ARG A 115 -8.60 -8.13 14.93
N THR A 116 -8.64 -8.44 13.63
CA THR A 116 -9.81 -9.03 12.98
C THR A 116 -9.71 -10.55 13.00
N GLY A 117 -10.75 -11.22 13.49
CA GLY A 117 -10.86 -12.68 13.47
C GLY A 117 -11.64 -13.23 12.28
N ASP A 118 -12.25 -12.35 11.48
CA ASP A 118 -13.07 -12.73 10.34
C ASP A 118 -12.29 -12.75 9.01
N HIS A 119 -12.63 -13.69 8.14
CA HIS A 119 -11.95 -13.84 6.85
C HIS A 119 -12.10 -12.60 5.95
N GLY A 120 -13.28 -11.97 5.94
CA GLY A 120 -13.56 -10.83 5.06
C GLY A 120 -12.80 -9.56 5.46
N GLY A 121 -12.78 -9.25 6.75
CA GLY A 121 -12.02 -8.17 7.35
C GLY A 121 -10.52 -8.40 7.21
N GLY A 122 -10.05 -9.65 7.38
CA GLY A 122 -8.66 -10.01 7.17
C GLY A 122 -8.22 -9.82 5.72
N ASN A 123 -9.01 -10.32 4.78
CA ASN A 123 -8.79 -10.12 3.34
C ASN A 123 -8.73 -8.62 2.99
N TYR A 124 -9.69 -7.83 3.48
CA TYR A 124 -9.74 -6.40 3.23
C TYR A 124 -8.52 -5.66 3.82
N LEU A 125 -8.13 -6.00 5.05
CA LEU A 125 -6.96 -5.42 5.72
C LEU A 125 -5.68 -5.70 4.93
N MET A 126 -5.49 -6.94 4.45
CA MET A 126 -4.29 -7.32 3.69
C MET A 126 -4.19 -6.62 2.33
N HIS A 127 -5.31 -6.22 1.73
CA HIS A 127 -5.32 -5.52 0.45
C HIS A 127 -5.21 -3.99 0.58
N THR A 128 -5.67 -3.43 1.70
CA THR A 128 -5.83 -1.97 1.85
C THR A 128 -4.96 -1.36 2.94
N GLY A 129 -4.53 -2.16 3.92
CA GLY A 129 -3.89 -1.68 5.15
C GLY A 129 -4.87 -1.10 6.18
N PHE A 130 -6.18 -1.13 5.92
CA PHE A 130 -7.19 -0.55 6.81
C PHE A 130 -8.17 -1.60 7.34
N ALA A 131 -8.62 -1.42 8.58
CA ALA A 131 -9.76 -2.17 9.10
C ALA A 131 -11.04 -1.79 8.33
N ARG A 132 -11.86 -2.79 8.00
CA ARG A 132 -13.12 -2.58 7.30
C ARG A 132 -14.10 -1.81 8.20
N ARG A 133 -14.67 -0.71 7.68
CA ARG A 133 -15.64 0.13 8.39
C ARG A 133 -16.87 0.36 7.51
N PRO A 134 -18.08 0.42 8.08
CA PRO A 134 -19.27 0.79 7.34
C PRO A 134 -19.11 2.15 6.66
N GLY A 135 -19.65 2.31 5.46
CA GLY A 135 -19.69 3.59 4.74
C GLY A 135 -18.38 3.99 4.04
N ILE A 136 -17.30 3.22 4.15
CA ILE A 136 -16.04 3.52 3.45
C ILE A 136 -15.40 2.26 2.86
N SER A 137 -14.93 2.38 1.62
CA SER A 137 -14.01 1.42 1.00
C SER A 137 -12.68 2.09 0.74
N HIS A 138 -11.58 1.52 1.26
CA HIS A 138 -10.24 2.05 1.07
C HIS A 138 -9.65 1.47 -0.22
N PRO A 139 -8.87 2.27 -0.97
CA PRO A 139 -8.18 1.79 -2.16
C PRO A 139 -7.20 0.69 -1.82
N GLN A 140 -7.05 -0.26 -2.74
CA GLN A 140 -5.98 -1.25 -2.67
C GLN A 140 -4.63 -0.68 -3.12
N MET A 141 -3.55 -1.45 -2.91
CA MET A 141 -2.18 -1.07 -3.27
C MET A 141 -2.02 -0.60 -4.73
N GLY A 142 -2.64 -1.29 -5.70
CA GLY A 142 -2.55 -0.90 -7.11
C GLY A 142 -3.18 0.47 -7.41
N SER A 143 -4.33 0.77 -6.78
CA SER A 143 -5.01 2.04 -6.94
C SER A 143 -4.27 3.19 -6.24
N TRP A 144 -3.65 2.93 -5.08
CA TRP A 144 -2.72 3.86 -4.44
C TRP A 144 -1.50 4.17 -5.32
N ALA A 145 -0.90 3.14 -5.91
CA ALA A 145 0.24 3.32 -6.82
C ALA A 145 -0.14 4.17 -8.03
N GLN A 146 -1.30 3.93 -8.66
CA GLN A 146 -1.79 4.76 -9.76
C GLN A 146 -2.05 6.21 -9.35
N TYR A 147 -2.61 6.42 -8.16
CA TYR A 147 -2.91 7.76 -7.67
C TYR A 147 -1.64 8.59 -7.43
N PHE A 148 -0.62 8.01 -6.79
CA PHE A 148 0.61 8.72 -6.44
C PHE A 148 1.64 8.77 -7.56
N LEU A 149 1.77 7.70 -8.35
CA LEU A 149 2.78 7.60 -9.41
C LEU A 149 2.25 8.04 -10.77
N GLY A 150 0.93 8.23 -10.88
CA GLY A 150 0.26 8.53 -12.14
C GLY A 150 0.17 7.31 -13.06
N ARG A 151 -0.58 7.49 -14.15
CA ARG A 151 -0.75 6.46 -15.17
C ARG A 151 0.50 6.36 -16.06
N ARG A 152 1.09 5.18 -16.22
CA ARG A 152 2.33 4.99 -17.01
C ARG A 152 2.09 4.74 -18.49
N SER A 153 0.92 4.20 -18.84
CA SER A 153 0.57 3.88 -20.23
C SER A 153 -0.86 4.25 -20.58
N LYS A 154 -1.07 4.77 -21.79
CA LYS A 154 -2.41 5.00 -22.34
C LYS A 154 -3.07 3.71 -22.83
N LEU A 155 -2.28 2.67 -23.13
CA LEU A 155 -2.74 1.45 -23.81
C LEU A 155 -2.99 0.29 -22.85
N VAL A 156 -2.17 0.13 -21.82
CA VAL A 156 -2.28 -0.97 -20.86
C VAL A 156 -2.71 -0.46 -19.48
N PRO A 157 -3.44 -1.27 -18.69
CA PRO A 157 -3.78 -0.92 -17.31
C PRO A 157 -2.54 -0.98 -16.42
N ASP A 158 -2.45 -0.06 -15.45
CA ASP A 158 -1.32 -0.02 -14.51
C ASP A 158 -1.47 -0.98 -13.32
N SER A 159 -2.69 -1.49 -13.07
CA SER A 159 -2.92 -2.52 -12.08
C SER A 159 -3.91 -3.56 -12.59
N VAL A 160 -3.63 -4.81 -12.26
CA VAL A 160 -4.40 -5.98 -12.67
C VAL A 160 -4.65 -6.81 -11.41
N VAL A 161 -5.86 -7.35 -11.30
CA VAL A 161 -6.21 -8.30 -10.25
C VAL A 161 -6.60 -9.59 -10.93
N VAL A 162 -5.95 -10.69 -10.55
CA VAL A 162 -6.29 -12.03 -11.02
C VAL A 162 -7.06 -12.74 -9.92
N GLY A 163 -8.22 -13.30 -10.26
CA GLY A 163 -9.15 -13.87 -9.30
C GLY A 163 -10.06 -12.81 -8.63
N GLY A 164 -10.62 -13.17 -7.47
CA GLY A 164 -11.56 -12.34 -6.72
C GLY A 164 -11.00 -11.88 -5.35
N GLY A 165 -11.84 -11.21 -4.56
CA GLY A 165 -11.49 -10.82 -3.18
C GLY A 165 -10.72 -9.50 -3.05
N ASN A 166 -10.88 -8.58 -4.02
CA ASN A 166 -10.28 -7.26 -3.97
C ASN A 166 -11.34 -6.15 -3.79
N PRO A 167 -11.11 -5.14 -2.93
CA PRO A 167 -12.09 -4.07 -2.68
C PRO A 167 -12.15 -2.99 -3.77
N GLY A 168 -11.37 -3.11 -4.86
CA GLY A 168 -11.38 -2.19 -5.99
C GLY A 168 -10.68 -0.84 -5.69
N PRO A 169 -11.04 0.24 -6.39
CA PRO A 169 -10.41 1.55 -6.19
C PRO A 169 -10.77 2.24 -4.88
N GLY A 170 -11.67 1.65 -4.07
CA GLY A 170 -12.16 2.26 -2.85
C GLY A 170 -12.89 3.58 -3.14
N PHE A 171 -12.53 4.64 -2.44
CA PHE A 171 -13.05 6.00 -2.65
C PHE A 171 -12.40 6.74 -3.83
N PHE A 172 -11.42 6.16 -4.52
CA PHE A 172 -10.91 6.76 -5.75
C PHE A 172 -11.90 6.62 -6.89
N ARG A 173 -11.68 7.47 -7.90
CA ARG A 173 -12.44 7.45 -9.14
C ARG A 173 -12.35 6.06 -9.81
N PRO A 174 -13.38 5.63 -10.56
CA PRO A 174 -13.39 4.33 -11.22
C PRO A 174 -12.22 4.08 -12.19
N ASP A 175 -11.59 5.14 -12.70
CA ASP A 175 -10.40 5.09 -13.55
C ASP A 175 -9.15 4.56 -12.83
N HIS A 176 -9.16 4.50 -11.49
CA HIS A 176 -8.11 3.86 -10.66
C HIS A 176 -8.41 2.39 -10.34
N SER A 177 -9.48 1.84 -10.90
CA SER A 177 -9.83 0.44 -10.69
C SER A 177 -8.79 -0.47 -11.35
N PRO A 178 -8.40 -1.59 -10.70
CA PRO A 178 -7.62 -2.62 -11.39
C PRO A 178 -8.45 -3.21 -12.53
N LEU A 179 -7.76 -3.72 -13.55
CA LEU A 179 -8.40 -4.61 -14.52
C LEU A 179 -8.60 -6.01 -13.88
N PRO A 180 -9.84 -6.49 -13.69
CA PRO A 180 -10.06 -7.83 -13.18
C PRO A 180 -9.88 -8.88 -14.28
N ILE A 181 -9.12 -9.94 -13.96
CA ILE A 181 -8.98 -11.15 -14.78
C ILE A 181 -9.58 -12.30 -13.96
N GLY A 182 -10.79 -12.72 -14.34
CA GLY A 182 -11.52 -13.78 -13.64
C GLY A 182 -10.89 -15.17 -13.84
N ASP A 183 -10.70 -15.57 -15.10
CA ASP A 183 -10.04 -16.82 -15.47
C ASP A 183 -8.76 -16.51 -16.25
N PRO A 184 -7.56 -16.68 -15.65
CA PRO A 184 -6.30 -16.41 -16.32
C PRO A 184 -6.04 -17.38 -17.48
N ASN A 185 -6.57 -18.61 -17.43
CA ASN A 185 -6.38 -19.60 -18.51
C ASN A 185 -7.20 -19.24 -19.75
N ARG A 186 -8.31 -18.52 -19.59
CA ARG A 186 -9.12 -18.04 -20.71
C ARG A 186 -8.49 -16.86 -21.46
N GLY A 187 -7.49 -16.20 -20.87
CA GLY A 187 -6.90 -14.97 -21.40
C GLY A 187 -7.85 -13.77 -21.31
N ILE A 188 -7.32 -12.58 -21.67
CA ILE A 188 -8.12 -11.35 -21.74
C ILE A 188 -8.92 -11.37 -23.04
N LYS A 189 -10.25 -11.28 -22.95
CA LYS A 189 -11.13 -11.16 -24.11
C LYS A 189 -10.84 -9.86 -24.85
N ASP A 190 -10.91 -9.90 -26.18
CA ASP A 190 -10.79 -8.73 -27.06
C ASP A 190 -9.39 -8.07 -27.13
N LEU A 191 -8.32 -8.77 -26.73
CA LEU A 191 -6.93 -8.31 -26.95
C LEU A 191 -6.44 -8.50 -28.39
N LEU A 192 -7.07 -9.38 -29.16
CA LEU A 192 -6.75 -9.54 -30.56
C LEU A 192 -7.46 -8.41 -31.32
N PRO A 193 -6.76 -7.62 -32.15
CA PRO A 193 -7.43 -6.67 -33.03
C PRO A 193 -8.48 -7.43 -33.83
N LYS A 194 -9.69 -6.86 -33.94
CA LYS A 194 -10.67 -7.33 -34.91
C LYS A 194 -10.09 -7.08 -36.30
N ILE A 195 -9.35 -8.05 -36.81
CA ILE A 195 -8.97 -8.08 -38.22
C ILE A 195 -10.23 -8.54 -38.93
N ASP A 196 -10.91 -7.61 -39.60
CA ASP A 196 -11.95 -7.96 -40.55
C ASP A 196 -11.32 -8.88 -41.60
N LYS A 197 -11.81 -10.12 -41.68
CA LYS A 197 -11.46 -11.05 -42.75
C LYS A 197 -12.28 -10.74 -44.00
#